data_AF-A0A6L9EUK2-F1
#
_entry.id   AF-A0A6L9EUK2-F1
#
_cell.length_a   1.000
_cell.length_b   1.000
_cell.length_c   1.000
_cell.angle_alpha   90.00
_cell.angle_beta   90.00
_cell.angle_gamma   90.00
#
_symmetry.space_group_name_H-M   'P 1'
#
loop_
_entity.id
_entity.type
_entity.pdbx_description
1 polymer ?
#
loop_
_entity_poly.entity_id
_entity_poly.type
_entity_poly.pdbx_seq_one_letter_code
_entity_poly.pdbx_strand_id
1 'polypeptide(L)'
;QGWPEYDQWLKACHERASAYNLQFAAPLDENEVNGIAKSIAKWTREKFSEESFLRYIKLTHGSSVQSRRGKIGGSISSGGGGGG
;
A
#
# COMPACT_ATOMS: atom_id res chain seq x y z
N GLN A 1 -1.39 2.43 11.07
CA GLN A 1 -0.41 1.59 10.37
C GLN A 1 -0.50 0.20 11.01
N GLY A 2 -0.85 -0.83 10.24
CA GLY A 2 -1.19 -2.17 10.75
C GLY A 2 -2.31 -2.84 9.92
N TRP A 3 -2.97 -3.86 10.50
CA TRP A 3 -4.15 -4.55 9.95
C TRP A 3 -5.40 -4.19 10.77
N PRO A 4 -6.03 -3.03 10.50
CA PRO A 4 -7.17 -2.57 11.31
C PRO A 4 -8.41 -3.42 11.12
N GLU A 5 -9.35 -3.30 12.06
CA GLU A 5 -10.69 -3.87 11.95
C GLU A 5 -11.44 -3.28 10.74
N TYR A 6 -12.44 -4.02 10.24
CA TYR A 6 -13.13 -3.65 9.00
C TYR A 6 -13.72 -2.23 9.04
N ASP A 7 -14.35 -1.82 10.13
CA ASP A 7 -14.97 -0.50 10.23
C ASP A 7 -13.93 0.63 10.25
N GLN A 8 -12.79 0.40 10.91
CA GLN A 8 -11.67 1.33 10.91
C GLN A 8 -11.05 1.44 9.52
N TRP A 9 -10.95 0.30 8.81
CA TRP A 9 -10.45 0.26 7.44
C TRP A 9 -11.41 0.96 6.47
N LEU A 10 -12.70 0.71 6.58
CA LEU A 10 -13.74 1.35 5.78
C LEU A 10 -13.70 2.87 5.96
N LYS A 11 -13.57 3.35 7.22
CA LYS A 11 -13.42 4.78 7.50
C LYS A 11 -12.20 5.36 6.80
N ALA A 12 -11.04 4.69 6.86
CA ALA A 12 -9.84 5.15 6.17
C ALA A 12 -10.01 5.15 4.63
N CYS A 13 -10.68 4.15 4.06
CA CYS A 13 -11.01 4.12 2.63
C CYS A 13 -11.92 5.29 2.24
N HIS A 14 -12.92 5.60 3.06
CA HIS A 14 -13.83 6.71 2.85
C HIS A 14 -13.12 8.06 2.92
N GLU A 15 -12.35 8.32 3.98
CA GLU A 15 -11.56 9.56 4.12
C GLU A 15 -10.65 9.77 2.91
N ARG A 16 -10.01 8.71 2.41
CA ARG A 16 -9.15 8.78 1.23
C ARG A 16 -9.93 9.03 -0.04
N ALA A 17 -11.06 8.34 -0.24
CA ALA A 17 -11.91 8.53 -1.42
C ALA A 17 -12.46 9.96 -1.46
N SER A 18 -12.95 10.48 -0.33
CA SER A 18 -13.43 11.85 -0.19
C SER A 18 -12.33 12.88 -0.45
N ALA A 19 -11.11 12.67 0.07
CA ALA A 19 -9.98 13.57 -0.17
C ALA A 19 -9.59 13.68 -1.66
N TYR A 20 -9.76 12.60 -2.43
CA TYR A 20 -9.59 12.65 -3.90
C TYR A 20 -10.81 13.25 -4.60
N ASN A 21 -12.03 12.92 -4.14
CA ASN A 21 -13.25 13.43 -4.73
C ASN A 21 -13.31 14.97 -4.73
N LEU A 22 -12.80 15.60 -3.66
CA LEU A 22 -12.70 17.07 -3.53
C LEU A 22 -11.77 17.73 -4.55
N GLN A 23 -10.93 16.97 -5.25
CA GLN A 23 -10.01 17.50 -6.27
C GLN A 23 -10.65 17.60 -7.66
N PHE A 24 -11.84 17.04 -7.85
CA PHE A 24 -12.56 17.12 -9.12
C PHE A 24 -13.32 18.44 -9.27
N ALA A 25 -13.41 18.94 -10.51
CA ALA A 25 -14.19 20.13 -10.83
C ALA A 25 -15.71 19.93 -10.56
N ALA A 26 -16.17 18.68 -10.63
CA ALA A 26 -17.51 18.27 -10.23
C ALA A 26 -17.39 17.03 -9.33
N PRO A 27 -17.41 17.20 -7.99
CA PRO A 27 -17.34 16.09 -7.05
C PRO A 27 -18.59 15.19 -7.13
N LEU A 28 -18.40 13.90 -6.88
CA LEU A 28 -19.47 12.91 -6.71
C LEU A 28 -20.24 13.15 -5.41
N ASP A 29 -21.45 12.61 -5.33
CA ASP A 29 -22.23 12.66 -4.08
C ASP A 29 -21.72 11.67 -3.02
N GLU A 30 -22.13 11.91 -1.78
CA GLU A 30 -21.66 11.15 -0.62
C GLU A 30 -22.00 9.65 -0.70
N ASN A 31 -23.12 9.29 -1.32
CA ASN A 31 -23.51 7.88 -1.45
C ASN A 31 -22.62 7.16 -2.46
N GLU A 32 -22.27 7.83 -3.56
CA GLU A 32 -21.34 7.28 -4.56
C GLU A 32 -19.94 7.08 -3.95
N VAL A 33 -19.43 8.09 -3.24
CA VAL A 33 -18.13 8.00 -2.55
C VAL A 33 -18.14 6.87 -1.51
N ASN A 34 -19.20 6.75 -0.73
CA ASN A 34 -19.36 5.66 0.24
C ASN A 34 -19.45 4.28 -0.43
N GLY A 35 -20.14 4.18 -1.58
CA GLY A 35 -20.21 2.95 -2.37
C GLY A 35 -18.83 2.51 -2.86
N ILE A 36 -18.04 3.44 -3.37
CA ILE A 36 -16.65 3.20 -3.80
C ILE A 36 -15.79 2.75 -2.60
N ALA A 37 -15.88 3.46 -1.48
CA ALA A 37 -15.13 3.12 -0.26
C ALA A 37 -15.45 1.70 0.24
N LYS A 38 -16.74 1.31 0.27
CA LYS A 38 -17.18 -0.05 0.65
C LYS A 38 -16.65 -1.12 -0.30
N SER A 39 -16.69 -0.86 -1.61
CA SER A 39 -16.17 -1.79 -2.61
C SER A 39 -14.68 -2.06 -2.40
N ILE A 40 -13.89 -1.00 -2.21
CA ILE A 40 -12.46 -1.09 -1.94
C ILE A 40 -12.20 -1.82 -0.61
N ALA A 41 -12.87 -1.42 0.46
CA ALA A 41 -12.69 -2.02 1.79
C ALA A 41 -12.99 -3.52 1.79
N LYS A 42 -14.08 -3.94 1.14
CA LYS A 42 -14.46 -5.35 1.03
C LYS A 42 -13.43 -6.14 0.22
N TRP A 43 -13.12 -5.69 -0.99
CA TRP A 43 -12.19 -6.42 -1.87
C TRP A 43 -10.80 -6.54 -1.26
N THR A 44 -10.31 -5.48 -0.63
CA THR A 44 -8.99 -5.51 0.04
C THR A 44 -8.97 -6.44 1.24
N ARG A 45 -10.03 -6.47 2.07
CA ARG A 45 -10.12 -7.40 3.20
C ARG A 45 -10.19 -8.86 2.77
N GLU A 46 -10.80 -9.14 1.62
CA GLU A 46 -10.89 -10.50 1.06
C GLU A 46 -9.59 -10.95 0.39
N LYS A 47 -8.81 -10.05 -0.21
CA LYS A 47 -7.61 -10.39 -0.99
C LYS A 47 -6.30 -10.25 -0.23
N PHE A 48 -6.26 -9.38 0.78
CA PHE A 48 -5.06 -9.12 1.57
C PHE A 48 -5.23 -9.66 2.97
N SER A 49 -4.22 -10.38 3.44
CA SER A 49 -4.15 -10.85 4.82
C SER A 49 -2.77 -10.59 5.41
N GLU A 50 -2.72 -10.45 6.72
CA GLU A 50 -1.45 -10.31 7.44
C GLU A 50 -0.52 -11.49 7.16
N GLU A 51 -1.06 -12.70 7.15
CA GLU A 51 -0.31 -13.93 6.90
C GLU A 51 0.33 -13.95 5.51
N SER A 52 -0.43 -13.59 4.48
CA SER A 52 0.06 -13.57 3.09
C SER A 52 1.13 -12.49 2.92
N PHE A 53 0.97 -11.35 3.58
CA PHE A 53 1.95 -10.27 3.60
C PHE A 53 3.22 -10.66 4.37
N LEU A 54 3.10 -11.24 5.57
CA LEU A 54 4.24 -11.73 6.34
C LEU A 54 4.99 -12.83 5.60
N ARG A 55 4.28 -13.72 4.90
CA ARG A 55 4.88 -14.72 4.02
C ARG A 55 5.64 -14.05 2.87
N TYR A 56 5.06 -13.05 2.22
CA TYR A 56 5.73 -12.27 1.19
C TYR A 56 7.01 -11.61 1.71
N ILE A 57 6.95 -10.96 2.88
CA ILE A 57 8.12 -10.36 3.55
C ILE A 57 9.18 -11.43 3.81
N LYS A 58 8.81 -12.57 4.40
CA LYS A 58 9.78 -13.65 4.68
C LYS A 58 10.48 -14.15 3.42
N LEU A 59 9.75 -14.25 2.31
CA LEU A 59 10.28 -14.73 1.03
C LEU A 59 11.14 -13.68 0.30
N THR A 60 10.87 -12.39 0.47
CA THR A 60 11.51 -11.32 -0.32
C THR A 60 12.49 -10.45 0.47
N HIS A 61 12.30 -10.34 1.78
CA HIS A 61 13.09 -9.53 2.70
C HIS A 61 13.90 -10.37 3.70
N GLY A 62 13.99 -11.69 3.51
CA GLY A 62 15.00 -12.49 4.19
C GLY A 62 16.40 -11.93 3.95
N SER A 63 17.27 -11.95 4.97
CA SER A 63 18.61 -11.35 4.94
C SER A 63 19.45 -11.81 3.74
N SER A 64 19.33 -13.07 3.35
CA SER A 64 19.98 -13.65 2.17
C SER A 64 19.45 -13.07 0.85
N VAL A 65 18.13 -12.84 0.75
CA VAL A 65 17.48 -12.27 -0.44
C VAL A 65 17.80 -10.78 -0.57
N GLN A 66 17.76 -10.02 0.52
CA GLN A 66 18.16 -8.60 0.51
C GLN A 66 19.66 -8.43 0.25
N SER A 67 20.52 -9.25 0.85
CA SER A 67 21.96 -9.21 0.59
C SER A 67 22.27 -9.46 -0.89
N ARG A 68 21.60 -10.44 -1.51
CA ARG A 68 21.75 -10.71 -2.95
C ARG A 68 21.24 -9.55 -3.80
N ARG A 69 20.08 -8.97 -3.48
CA ARG A 69 19.55 -7.79 -4.19
C ARG A 69 20.46 -6.57 -4.03
N GLY A 70 21.00 -6.34 -2.84
CA GLY A 70 21.96 -5.26 -2.58
C GLY A 70 23.28 -5.43 -3.32
N LYS A 71 23.78 -6.68 -3.43
CA LYS A 71 24.96 -6.98 -4.26
C LYS A 71 24.72 -6.71 -5.73
N ILE A 72 23.56 -7.14 -6.26
CA ILE A 72 23.18 -6.89 -7.66
C ILE A 72 22.99 -5.38 -7.89
N GLY A 73 22.22 -4.69 -7.04
CA GLY A 73 22.02 -3.25 -7.10
C GLY A 73 23.33 -2.48 -7.02
N GLY A 74 24.23 -2.86 -6.11
CA GLY A 74 25.56 -2.31 -5.96
C GLY A 74 26.48 -2.55 -7.18
N SER A 75 26.35 -3.72 -7.83
CA SER A 75 27.10 -4.03 -9.05
C SER A 75 26.57 -3.32 -10.30
N ILE A 76 25.30 -2.94 -10.31
CA ILE A 76 24.67 -2.17 -11.39
C ILE A 76 24.90 -0.66 -11.16
N SER A 77 24.96 -0.21 -9.90
CA SER A 77 25.26 1.18 -9.55
C SER A 77 26.75 1.47 -9.64
N SER A 78 27.29 1.59 -10.85
CA SER A 78 28.55 2.28 -11.10
C SER A 78 28.28 3.76 -11.40
N GLY A 79 28.03 4.57 -10.36
CA GLY A 79 27.73 5.99 -10.56
C GLY A 79 27.56 6.85 -9.29
N GLY A 80 28.70 7.22 -8.68
CA GLY A 80 29.01 8.59 -8.21
C GLY A 80 28.25 9.25 -7.05
N GLY A 81 28.98 9.56 -5.96
CA GLY A 81 28.70 10.66 -5.01
C GLY A 81 28.77 10.24 -3.54
N GLY A 82 29.70 10.70 -2.70
CA GLY A 82 30.75 11.70 -2.85
C GLY A 82 31.85 11.49 -1.81
N GLY A 83 33.05 11.97 -2.14
CA GLY A 83 34.15 12.12 -1.21
C GLY A 83 33.83 13.12 -0.10
N GLY A 84 34.54 12.98 1.01
CA GLY A 84 34.56 13.96 2.09
C GLY A 84 35.35 15.22 1.76
#